data_AF-A0A812XQ17-F1
#
_entry.id   AF-A0A812XQ17-F1
#
_cell.length_a   1.000
_cell.length_b   1.000
_cell.length_c   1.000
_cell.angle_alpha   90.00
_cell.angle_beta   90.00
_cell.angle_gamma   90.00
#
_symmetry.space_group_name_H-M   'P 1'
#
loop_
_entity.id
_entity.type
_entity.pdbx_description
1 polymer ?
#
loop_
_entity_poly.entity_id
_entity_poly.type
_entity_poly.pdbx_seq_one_letter_code
_entity_poly.pdbx_strand_id
1 'polypeptide(L)'
;MSARRISASVVTYNACISACGCAAHWQVAFKLLADMPAVLLTPSVVSFSAAACACDRALEWQRAISLLASMKVARVRPNVIMFNTVISATAQRGFWQLALELLADMPVAVVLPSVVSYSAALRACEETGDWEAAFGLLSDLQAAQLSANIVTYNACLGSLGTGAPWLLVLSIFAKMAAQRVAPDLRAFNAGLWACARAVTWPTSQHLLGALREEELQPDSFSLSAALAAYETGAGA
;
A
#
# COMPACT_ATOMS: atom_id res chain seq x y z
N MET A 1 0.56 -20.12 45.66
CA MET A 1 0.03 -19.03 44.81
C MET A 1 -0.85 -19.63 43.74
N SER A 2 -2.15 -19.66 44.02
CA SER A 2 -3.20 -20.30 43.23
C SER A 2 -3.29 -19.71 41.82
N ALA A 3 -2.87 -20.49 40.83
CA ALA A 3 -3.12 -20.24 39.42
C ALA A 3 -4.63 -20.08 39.21
N ARG A 4 -5.08 -18.85 38.98
CA ARG A 4 -6.44 -18.58 38.50
C ARG A 4 -6.59 -19.35 37.18
N ARG A 5 -7.41 -20.40 37.18
CA ARG A 5 -7.99 -21.01 35.99
C ARG A 5 -8.86 -19.94 35.32
N ILE A 6 -8.22 -19.03 34.59
CA ILE A 6 -8.90 -18.18 33.62
C ILE A 6 -9.41 -19.19 32.59
N SER A 7 -10.72 -19.39 32.52
CA SER A 7 -11.33 -20.19 31.46
C SER A 7 -10.82 -19.64 30.13
N ALA A 8 -9.95 -20.39 29.46
CA ALA A 8 -9.36 -19.98 28.20
C ALA A 8 -10.49 -19.80 27.19
N SER A 9 -10.93 -18.56 27.04
CA SER A 9 -12.04 -18.19 26.18
C SER A 9 -11.48 -17.73 24.84
N VAL A 10 -12.34 -17.65 23.83
CA VAL A 10 -12.01 -17.06 22.51
C VAL A 10 -11.35 -15.69 22.67
N VAL A 11 -11.78 -14.90 23.66
CA VAL A 11 -11.23 -13.56 23.95
C VAL A 11 -9.77 -13.64 24.43
N THR A 12 -9.43 -14.61 25.28
CA THR A 12 -8.06 -14.79 25.78
C THR A 12 -7.11 -15.22 24.68
N TYR A 13 -7.53 -16.16 23.82
CA TYR A 13 -6.74 -16.57 22.65
C TYR A 13 -6.57 -15.42 21.66
N ASN A 14 -7.63 -14.68 21.35
CA ASN A 14 -7.54 -13.52 20.46
C ASN A 14 -6.61 -12.43 20.99
N ALA A 15 -6.64 -12.16 22.30
CA ALA A 15 -5.74 -11.21 22.93
C ALA A 15 -4.27 -11.68 22.84
N CYS A 16 -4.00 -12.97 23.09
CA CYS A 16 -2.65 -13.53 22.94
C CYS A 16 -2.16 -13.49 21.49
N ILE A 17 -3.00 -13.84 20.52
CA ILE A 17 -2.65 -13.78 19.09
C ILE A 17 -2.44 -12.33 18.66
N SER A 18 -3.26 -11.39 19.13
CA SER A 18 -3.10 -9.95 18.86
C SER A 18 -1.80 -9.40 19.45
N ALA A 19 -1.45 -9.80 20.68
CA ALA A 19 -0.17 -9.46 21.30
C ALA A 19 1.02 -10.03 20.51
N CYS A 20 0.91 -11.28 20.04
CA CYS A 20 1.91 -11.87 19.13
C CYS A 20 2.00 -11.11 17.80
N GLY A 21 0.86 -10.61 17.30
CA GLY A 21 0.78 -9.73 16.15
C GLY A 21 1.61 -8.46 16.34
N CYS A 22 1.50 -7.81 17.50
CA CYS A 22 2.32 -6.63 17.83
C CYS A 22 3.82 -6.94 17.95
N ALA A 23 4.17 -8.13 18.43
CA ALA A 23 5.56 -8.57 18.60
C ALA A 23 6.16 -9.27 17.37
N ALA A 24 5.46 -9.32 16.23
CA ALA A 24 5.87 -10.04 15.00
C ALA A 24 6.18 -11.54 15.21
N HIS A 25 5.65 -12.15 16.27
CA HIS A 25 5.86 -13.57 16.58
C HIS A 25 4.82 -14.47 15.87
N TRP A 26 4.91 -14.53 14.54
CA TRP A 26 3.96 -15.29 13.71
C TRP A 26 3.91 -16.79 14.06
N GLN A 27 5.02 -17.40 14.49
CA GLN A 27 5.08 -18.81 14.86
C GLN A 27 4.17 -19.13 16.05
N VAL A 28 4.20 -18.27 17.07
CA VAL A 28 3.38 -18.40 18.27
C VAL A 28 1.93 -18.11 17.93
N ALA A 29 1.66 -17.10 17.09
CA ALA A 29 0.33 -16.80 16.59
C ALA A 29 -0.30 -18.00 15.85
N PHE A 30 0.47 -18.69 14.99
CA PHE A 30 0.02 -19.86 14.25
C PHE A 30 -0.23 -21.06 15.16
N LYS A 31 0.67 -21.29 16.13
CA LYS A 31 0.50 -22.37 17.11
C LYS A 31 -0.78 -22.15 17.93
N LEU A 32 -0.98 -20.93 18.44
CA LEU A 32 -2.20 -20.58 19.17
C LEU A 32 -3.46 -20.75 18.32
N LEU A 33 -3.41 -20.39 17.03
CA LEU A 33 -4.53 -20.55 16.11
C LEU A 33 -4.83 -22.03 15.82
N ALA A 34 -3.80 -22.86 15.67
CA ALA A 34 -3.92 -24.31 15.50
C ALA A 34 -4.39 -25.03 16.77
N ASP A 35 -4.10 -24.48 17.95
CA ASP A 35 -4.54 -25.02 19.23
C ASP A 35 -6.03 -24.70 19.54
N MET A 36 -6.63 -23.69 18.92
CA MET A 36 -8.04 -23.30 19.20
C MET A 36 -9.05 -24.44 18.95
N PRO A 37 -9.02 -25.18 17.80
CA PRO A 37 -9.92 -26.30 17.58
C PRO A 37 -9.75 -27.44 18.59
N ALA A 38 -8.54 -27.66 19.10
CA ALA A 38 -8.26 -28.69 20.10
C ALA A 38 -8.91 -28.37 21.47
N VAL A 39 -9.21 -27.11 21.73
CA VAL A 39 -9.92 -26.63 22.94
C VAL A 39 -11.41 -26.40 22.65
N LEU A 40 -11.95 -26.93 21.54
CA LEU A 40 -13.34 -26.74 21.09
C LEU A 40 -13.70 -25.27 20.81
N LEU A 41 -12.71 -24.42 20.51
CA LEU A 41 -12.91 -23.04 20.13
C LEU A 41 -12.85 -22.89 18.61
N THR A 42 -13.80 -22.17 18.03
CA THR A 42 -13.78 -21.85 16.60
C THR A 42 -12.93 -20.60 16.36
N PRO A 43 -11.86 -20.68 15.54
CA PRO A 43 -11.09 -19.50 15.19
C PRO A 43 -11.99 -18.51 14.44
N SER A 44 -11.96 -17.26 14.88
CA SER A 44 -12.77 -16.19 14.31
C SER A 44 -11.97 -15.39 13.29
N VAL A 45 -12.66 -14.53 12.53
CA VAL A 45 -12.00 -13.55 11.63
C VAL A 45 -10.95 -12.73 12.39
N VAL A 46 -11.21 -12.40 13.66
CA VAL A 46 -10.28 -11.65 14.52
C VAL A 46 -9.00 -12.46 14.77
N SER A 47 -9.12 -13.75 15.06
CA SER A 47 -7.99 -14.67 15.30
C SER A 47 -7.08 -14.75 14.06
N PHE A 48 -7.69 -14.93 12.88
CA PHE A 48 -6.96 -14.96 11.61
C PHE A 48 -6.34 -13.61 11.26
N SER A 49 -7.08 -12.50 11.41
CA SER A 49 -6.54 -11.16 11.11
C SER A 49 -5.34 -10.80 12.00
N ALA A 50 -5.37 -11.17 13.29
CA ALA A 50 -4.26 -10.93 14.20
C ALA A 50 -3.02 -11.75 13.83
N ALA A 51 -3.20 -13.01 13.42
CA ALA A 51 -2.12 -13.84 12.90
C ALA A 51 -1.57 -13.31 11.57
N ALA A 52 -2.43 -12.78 10.69
CA ALA A 52 -2.00 -12.12 9.45
C ALA A 52 -1.16 -10.87 9.75
N CYS A 53 -1.56 -10.04 10.72
CA CYS A 53 -0.77 -8.87 11.13
C CYS A 53 0.60 -9.26 11.69
N ALA A 54 0.70 -10.42 12.36
CA ALA A 54 1.99 -10.98 12.77
C ALA A 54 2.86 -11.34 11.57
N CYS A 55 2.28 -11.94 10.52
CA CYS A 55 2.98 -12.27 9.28
C CYS A 55 3.43 -11.04 8.50
N ASP A 56 2.58 -10.01 8.41
CA ASP A 56 2.90 -8.74 7.75
C ASP A 56 4.11 -8.07 8.41
N ARG A 57 4.10 -7.92 9.73
CA ARG A 57 5.26 -7.36 10.47
C ARG A 57 6.52 -8.24 10.42
N ALA A 58 6.35 -9.55 10.29
CA ALA A 58 7.46 -10.48 10.10
C ALA A 58 7.91 -10.59 8.64
N LEU A 59 7.24 -9.89 7.71
CA LEU A 59 7.49 -9.94 6.27
C LEU A 59 7.37 -11.36 5.68
N GLU A 60 6.49 -12.19 6.25
CA GLU A 60 6.24 -13.60 5.90
C GLU A 60 5.00 -13.72 4.99
N TRP A 61 5.12 -13.20 3.77
CA TRP A 61 4.02 -13.15 2.79
C TRP A 61 3.44 -14.53 2.43
N GLN A 62 4.28 -15.56 2.32
CA GLN A 62 3.86 -16.93 2.01
C GLN A 62 2.90 -17.48 3.09
N ARG A 63 3.22 -17.18 4.35
CA ARG A 63 2.39 -17.56 5.49
C ARG A 63 1.07 -16.78 5.50
N ALA A 64 1.11 -15.48 5.18
CA ALA A 64 -0.09 -14.66 5.07
C ALA A 64 -1.07 -15.21 4.01
N ILE A 65 -0.56 -15.64 2.85
CA ILE A 65 -1.36 -16.29 1.80
C ILE A 65 -1.91 -17.65 2.25
N SER A 66 -1.07 -18.48 2.89
CA SER A 66 -1.53 -19.77 3.43
C SER A 66 -2.66 -19.58 4.44
N LEU A 67 -2.62 -18.47 5.19
CA LEU A 67 -3.63 -18.14 6.18
C LEU A 67 -4.95 -17.76 5.50
N LEU A 68 -4.90 -17.00 4.41
CA LEU A 68 -6.07 -16.68 3.59
C LEU A 68 -6.70 -17.95 2.97
N ALA A 69 -5.88 -18.90 2.52
CA ALA A 69 -6.36 -20.20 2.05
C ALA A 69 -6.99 -21.03 3.19
N SER A 70 -6.38 -21.02 4.38
CA SER A 70 -6.90 -21.75 5.54
C SER A 70 -8.27 -21.23 6.02
N MET A 71 -8.54 -19.93 5.87
CA MET A 71 -9.85 -19.34 6.18
C MET A 71 -10.95 -19.92 5.27
N LYS A 72 -10.66 -20.13 3.97
CA LYS A 72 -11.60 -20.77 3.04
C LYS A 72 -11.94 -22.20 3.48
N VAL A 73 -10.94 -22.97 3.91
CA VAL A 73 -11.13 -24.35 4.43
C VAL A 73 -11.93 -24.35 5.74
N ALA A 74 -11.64 -23.41 6.63
CA ALA A 74 -12.35 -23.24 7.90
C ALA A 74 -13.77 -22.64 7.74
N ARG A 75 -14.21 -22.36 6.49
CA ARG A 75 -15.48 -21.67 6.16
C ARG A 75 -15.64 -20.31 6.86
N VAL A 76 -14.52 -19.64 7.15
CA VAL A 76 -14.49 -18.28 7.70
C VAL A 76 -14.31 -17.31 6.56
N ARG A 77 -15.22 -16.34 6.42
CA ARG A 77 -15.10 -15.33 5.36
C ARG A 77 -13.97 -14.34 5.69
N PRO A 78 -12.98 -14.17 4.80
CA PRO A 78 -12.00 -13.10 4.96
C PRO A 78 -12.70 -11.74 4.90
N ASN A 79 -12.19 -10.77 5.66
CA ASN A 79 -12.65 -9.38 5.63
C ASN A 79 -11.64 -8.50 4.89
N VAL A 80 -12.00 -7.22 4.71
CA VAL A 80 -11.13 -6.21 4.08
C VAL A 80 -9.76 -6.13 4.78
N ILE A 81 -9.73 -6.22 6.11
CA ILE A 81 -8.49 -6.17 6.89
C ILE A 81 -7.56 -7.31 6.49
N MET A 82 -8.06 -8.55 6.45
CA MET A 82 -7.28 -9.73 6.07
C MET A 82 -6.64 -9.56 4.69
N PHE A 83 -7.42 -9.14 3.69
CA PHE A 83 -6.88 -8.89 2.34
C PHE A 83 -5.85 -7.77 2.35
N ASN A 84 -6.11 -6.65 3.01
CA ASN A 84 -5.16 -5.53 3.10
C ASN A 84 -3.83 -5.96 3.73
N THR A 85 -3.87 -6.79 4.78
CA THR A 85 -2.68 -7.30 5.43
C THR A 85 -1.86 -8.20 4.50
N VAL A 86 -2.52 -9.09 3.74
CA VAL A 86 -1.80 -9.95 2.78
C VAL A 86 -1.23 -9.14 1.62
N ILE A 87 -2.01 -8.21 1.06
CA ILE A 87 -1.57 -7.29 -0.01
C ILE A 87 -0.37 -6.45 0.46
N SER A 88 -0.40 -5.94 1.69
CA SER A 88 0.73 -5.17 2.23
C SER A 88 1.98 -6.04 2.43
N ALA A 89 1.82 -7.27 2.93
CA ALA A 89 2.93 -8.19 3.13
C ALA A 89 3.58 -8.62 1.81
N THR A 90 2.80 -8.82 0.74
CA THR A 90 3.33 -9.13 -0.61
C THR A 90 3.96 -7.90 -1.26
N ALA A 91 3.35 -6.72 -1.09
CA ALA A 91 3.88 -5.44 -1.56
C ALA A 91 5.28 -5.16 -0.99
N GLN A 92 5.46 -5.28 0.34
CA GLN A 92 6.74 -5.03 1.03
C GLN A 92 7.88 -5.97 0.60
N ARG A 93 7.58 -7.02 -0.17
CA ARG A 93 8.55 -7.98 -0.70
C ARG A 93 8.77 -7.82 -2.20
N GLY A 94 8.19 -6.78 -2.82
CA GLY A 94 8.29 -6.52 -4.26
C GLY A 94 7.41 -7.43 -5.12
N PHE A 95 6.51 -8.23 -4.54
CA PHE A 95 5.58 -9.08 -5.29
C PHE A 95 4.32 -8.31 -5.70
N TRP A 96 4.50 -7.27 -6.51
CA TRP A 96 3.42 -6.38 -6.95
C TRP A 96 2.35 -7.10 -7.77
N GLN A 97 2.73 -8.03 -8.65
CA GLN A 97 1.78 -8.80 -9.46
C GLN A 97 0.79 -9.56 -8.59
N LEU A 98 1.30 -10.22 -7.55
CA LEU A 98 0.49 -10.95 -6.59
C LEU A 98 -0.38 -10.01 -5.74
N ALA A 99 0.11 -8.81 -5.42
CA ALA A 99 -0.69 -7.78 -4.75
C ALA A 99 -1.88 -7.32 -5.62
N LEU A 100 -1.69 -7.19 -6.94
CA LEU A 100 -2.76 -6.87 -7.90
C LEU A 100 -3.77 -8.01 -8.04
N GLU A 101 -3.29 -9.25 -8.16
CA GLU A 101 -4.16 -10.44 -8.20
C GLU A 101 -5.03 -10.54 -6.95
N LEU A 102 -4.43 -10.34 -5.77
CA LEU A 102 -5.16 -10.35 -4.50
C LEU A 102 -6.21 -9.22 -4.40
N LEU A 103 -5.92 -8.05 -4.97
CA LEU A 103 -6.87 -6.95 -5.04
C LEU A 103 -8.04 -7.29 -5.98
N ALA A 104 -7.77 -7.91 -7.13
CA ALA A 104 -8.77 -8.37 -8.09
C ALA A 104 -9.62 -9.55 -7.55
N ASP A 105 -9.06 -10.35 -6.64
CA ASP A 105 -9.77 -11.44 -5.95
C ASP A 105 -10.75 -10.95 -4.87
N MET A 106 -10.62 -9.71 -4.37
CA MET A 106 -11.49 -9.20 -3.31
C MET A 106 -12.98 -9.20 -3.71
N PRO A 107 -13.40 -8.64 -4.87
CA PRO A 107 -14.78 -8.71 -5.33
C PRO A 107 -15.30 -10.15 -5.51
N VAL A 108 -14.43 -11.07 -5.96
CA VAL A 108 -14.76 -12.51 -6.12
C VAL A 108 -15.04 -13.14 -4.75
N ALA A 109 -14.33 -12.70 -3.71
CA ALA A 109 -14.57 -13.09 -2.33
C ALA A 109 -15.75 -12.36 -1.67
N VAL A 110 -16.51 -11.55 -2.43
CA VAL A 110 -17.62 -10.70 -1.93
C VAL A 110 -17.14 -9.70 -0.87
N VAL A 111 -15.91 -9.20 -1.05
CA VAL A 111 -15.28 -8.17 -0.20
C VAL A 111 -15.00 -6.96 -1.08
N LEU A 112 -15.51 -5.80 -0.70
CA LEU A 112 -15.26 -4.57 -1.45
C LEU A 112 -13.85 -4.03 -1.14
N PRO A 113 -13.02 -3.77 -2.16
CA PRO A 113 -11.76 -3.07 -1.99
C PRO A 113 -11.97 -1.71 -1.33
N SER A 114 -11.04 -1.34 -0.46
CA SER A 114 -11.02 -0.03 0.21
C SER A 114 -9.88 0.83 -0.34
N VAL A 115 -9.88 2.13 -0.03
CA VAL A 115 -8.75 3.03 -0.33
C VAL A 115 -7.43 2.45 0.20
N VAL A 116 -7.46 1.78 1.36
CA VAL A 116 -6.28 1.13 1.94
C VAL A 116 -5.79 -0.02 1.05
N SER A 117 -6.70 -0.82 0.50
CA SER A 117 -6.40 -1.94 -0.41
C SER A 117 -5.68 -1.44 -1.67
N TYR A 118 -6.24 -0.41 -2.32
CA TYR A 118 -5.62 0.21 -3.49
C TYR A 118 -4.29 0.89 -3.15
N SER A 119 -4.20 1.57 -2.00
CA SER A 119 -2.95 2.23 -1.61
C SER A 119 -1.82 1.25 -1.36
N ALA A 120 -2.10 0.07 -0.81
CA ALA A 120 -1.10 -0.97 -0.61
C ALA A 120 -0.61 -1.55 -1.95
N ALA A 121 -1.52 -1.79 -2.89
CA ALA A 121 -1.16 -2.24 -4.23
C ALA A 121 -0.37 -1.18 -5.02
N LEU A 122 -0.78 0.10 -4.95
CA LEU A 122 -0.07 1.22 -5.58
C LEU A 122 1.36 1.38 -5.05
N ARG A 123 1.57 1.20 -3.74
CA ARG A 123 2.92 1.21 -3.15
C ARG A 123 3.79 0.07 -3.68
N ALA A 124 3.22 -1.10 -3.94
CA ALA A 124 3.95 -2.19 -4.57
C ALA A 124 4.41 -1.80 -5.99
N CYS A 125 3.56 -1.13 -6.77
CA CYS A 125 3.91 -0.62 -8.10
C CYS A 125 4.93 0.53 -8.05
N GLU A 126 4.93 1.34 -6.98
CA GLU A 126 5.97 2.37 -6.76
C GLU A 126 7.37 1.75 -6.67
N GLU A 127 7.51 0.63 -5.96
CA GLU A 127 8.80 -0.05 -5.79
C GLU A 127 9.32 -0.70 -7.08
N THR A 128 8.43 -1.11 -7.99
CA THR A 128 8.82 -1.74 -9.27
C THR A 128 8.87 -0.80 -10.45
N GLY A 129 8.30 0.41 -10.32
CA GLY A 129 8.24 1.40 -11.39
C GLY A 129 7.23 1.08 -12.49
N ASP A 130 6.28 0.17 -12.22
CA ASP A 130 5.22 -0.21 -13.17
C ASP A 130 4.10 0.83 -13.20
N TRP A 131 4.36 1.93 -13.91
CA TRP A 131 3.44 3.06 -13.99
C TRP A 131 2.11 2.74 -14.66
N GLU A 132 2.07 1.81 -15.62
CA GLU A 132 0.84 1.40 -16.32
C GLU A 132 -0.15 0.79 -15.34
N ALA A 133 0.33 -0.13 -14.50
CA ALA A 133 -0.45 -0.76 -13.45
C ALA A 133 -0.89 0.27 -12.41
N ALA A 134 0.01 1.18 -11.99
CA ALA A 134 -0.33 2.20 -11.02
C ALA A 134 -1.41 3.18 -11.53
N PHE A 135 -1.33 3.59 -12.79
CA PHE A 135 -2.33 4.48 -13.39
C PHE A 135 -3.68 3.79 -13.59
N GLY A 136 -3.66 2.51 -13.97
CA GLY A 136 -4.85 1.64 -14.03
C GLY A 136 -5.54 1.58 -12.67
N LEU A 137 -4.78 1.24 -11.61
CA LEU A 137 -5.30 1.19 -10.24
C LEU A 137 -5.89 2.52 -9.76
N LEU A 138 -5.26 3.65 -10.08
CA LEU A 138 -5.78 4.97 -9.72
C LEU A 138 -7.10 5.27 -10.45
N SER A 139 -7.23 4.83 -11.69
CA SER A 139 -8.46 4.98 -12.48
C SER A 139 -9.57 4.06 -11.96
N ASP A 140 -9.23 2.82 -11.57
CA ASP A 140 -10.16 1.87 -10.96
C ASP A 140 -10.67 2.37 -9.61
N LEU A 141 -9.80 2.95 -8.78
CA LEU A 141 -10.18 3.58 -7.51
C LEU A 141 -11.22 4.70 -7.75
N GLN A 142 -10.98 5.54 -8.75
CA GLN A 142 -11.91 6.61 -9.14
C GLN A 142 -13.24 6.06 -9.68
N ALA A 143 -13.19 4.99 -10.50
CA ALA A 143 -14.38 4.31 -11.01
C ALA A 143 -15.20 3.64 -9.90
N ALA A 144 -14.54 3.16 -8.85
CA ALA A 144 -15.16 2.64 -7.63
C ALA A 144 -15.75 3.74 -6.73
N GLN A 145 -15.74 5.01 -7.17
CA GLN A 145 -16.20 6.18 -6.40
C GLN A 145 -15.50 6.35 -5.05
N LEU A 146 -14.28 5.82 -4.93
CA LEU A 146 -13.45 6.01 -3.75
C LEU A 146 -12.68 7.33 -3.87
N SER A 147 -12.54 8.06 -2.77
CA SER A 147 -11.74 9.28 -2.75
C SER A 147 -10.26 8.92 -2.70
N ALA A 148 -9.53 9.18 -3.79
CA ALA A 148 -8.08 9.09 -3.79
C ALA A 148 -7.52 10.08 -2.77
N ASN A 149 -6.53 9.64 -1.99
CA ASN A 149 -5.84 10.49 -1.03
C ASN A 149 -4.44 10.83 -1.52
N ILE A 150 -3.76 11.73 -0.80
CA ILE A 150 -2.39 12.12 -1.14
C ILE A 150 -1.43 10.92 -1.22
N VAL A 151 -1.64 9.89 -0.40
CA VAL A 151 -0.82 8.67 -0.41
C VAL A 151 -0.96 7.89 -1.72
N THR A 152 -2.18 7.76 -2.25
CA THR A 152 -2.42 7.08 -3.53
C THR A 152 -1.84 7.85 -4.71
N TYR A 153 -1.94 9.19 -4.70
CA TYR A 153 -1.35 10.03 -5.73
C TYR A 153 0.17 10.02 -5.67
N ASN A 154 0.76 10.08 -4.47
CA ASN A 154 2.20 10.02 -4.28
C ASN A 154 2.80 8.69 -4.73
N ALA A 155 2.14 7.57 -4.42
CA ALA A 155 2.59 6.25 -4.88
C ALA A 155 2.52 6.15 -6.42
N CYS A 156 1.45 6.69 -7.04
CA CYS A 156 1.33 6.74 -8.48
C CYS A 156 2.42 7.64 -9.10
N LEU A 157 2.66 8.84 -8.57
CA LEU A 157 3.74 9.74 -9.00
C LEU A 157 5.13 9.11 -8.82
N GLY A 158 5.37 8.40 -7.71
CA GLY A 158 6.62 7.68 -7.47
C GLY A 158 6.85 6.55 -8.48
N SER A 159 5.79 5.84 -8.88
CA SER A 159 5.88 4.79 -9.91
C SER A 159 6.19 5.33 -11.32
N LEU A 160 5.91 6.62 -11.60
CA LEU A 160 6.14 7.25 -12.91
C LEU A 160 7.62 7.52 -13.24
N GLY A 161 8.54 7.10 -12.37
CA GLY A 161 9.96 7.36 -12.43
C GLY A 161 10.68 7.15 -13.77
N THR A 162 11.16 5.92 -14.01
CA THR A 162 12.20 5.67 -15.02
C THR A 162 11.69 5.46 -16.44
N GLY A 163 10.38 5.34 -16.66
CA GLY A 163 9.82 4.93 -17.96
C GLY A 163 8.47 5.54 -18.34
N ALA A 164 7.92 6.47 -17.55
CA ALA A 164 6.61 7.01 -17.85
C ALA A 164 6.65 8.30 -18.68
N PRO A 165 5.63 8.55 -19.52
CA PRO A 165 5.44 9.85 -20.15
C PRO A 165 5.25 10.95 -19.09
N TRP A 166 6.07 12.00 -19.13
CA TRP A 166 5.94 13.18 -18.25
C TRP A 166 4.55 13.83 -18.31
N LEU A 167 3.82 13.67 -19.41
CA LEU A 167 2.43 14.12 -19.55
C LEU A 167 1.51 13.47 -18.51
N LEU A 168 1.78 12.22 -18.11
CA LEU A 168 1.00 11.54 -17.07
C LEU A 168 1.19 12.20 -15.71
N VAL A 169 2.40 12.68 -15.39
CA VAL A 169 2.68 13.45 -14.17
C VAL A 169 1.76 14.67 -14.09
N LEU A 170 1.68 15.46 -15.16
CA LEU A 170 0.79 16.63 -15.21
C LEU A 170 -0.69 16.24 -15.10
N SER A 171 -1.07 15.13 -15.75
CA SER A 171 -2.45 14.62 -15.65
C SER A 171 -2.81 14.24 -14.21
N ILE A 172 -1.85 13.73 -13.43
CA ILE A 172 -2.05 13.41 -12.02
C ILE A 172 -2.17 14.69 -11.18
N PHE A 173 -1.29 15.68 -11.38
CA PHE A 173 -1.43 16.98 -10.70
C PHE A 173 -2.77 17.67 -11.01
N ALA A 174 -3.23 17.61 -12.25
CA ALA A 174 -4.56 18.10 -12.63
C ALA A 174 -5.68 17.34 -11.91
N LYS A 175 -5.57 16.01 -11.80
CA LYS A 175 -6.51 15.17 -11.03
C LYS A 175 -6.50 15.53 -9.54
N MET A 176 -5.32 15.77 -8.94
CA MET A 176 -5.18 16.19 -7.54
C MET A 176 -5.87 17.54 -7.31
N ALA A 177 -5.65 18.51 -8.19
CA ALA A 177 -6.31 19.82 -8.13
C ALA A 177 -7.84 19.71 -8.26
N ALA A 178 -8.33 18.90 -9.20
CA ALA A 178 -9.76 18.66 -9.39
C ALA A 178 -10.43 18.03 -8.16
N GLN A 179 -9.70 17.17 -7.44
CA GLN A 179 -10.18 16.55 -6.19
C GLN A 179 -9.87 17.37 -4.93
N ARG A 180 -9.30 18.57 -5.08
CA ARG A 180 -8.89 19.45 -3.97
C ARG A 180 -7.93 18.77 -2.99
N VAL A 181 -7.07 17.89 -3.50
CA VAL A 181 -6.00 17.27 -2.72
C VAL A 181 -4.74 18.10 -2.94
N ALA A 182 -4.28 18.79 -1.90
CA ALA A 182 -3.05 19.58 -1.97
C ALA A 182 -1.84 18.66 -2.18
N PRO A 183 -1.01 18.88 -3.21
CA PRO A 183 0.23 18.13 -3.40
C PRO A 183 1.24 18.46 -2.29
N ASP A 184 1.97 17.45 -1.83
CA ASP A 184 3.07 17.63 -0.87
C ASP A 184 4.41 17.73 -1.59
N LEU A 185 5.47 18.00 -0.81
CA LEU A 185 6.84 18.05 -1.32
C LEU A 185 7.23 16.74 -2.04
N ARG A 186 6.70 15.59 -1.60
CA ARG A 186 6.97 14.29 -2.22
C ARG A 186 6.37 14.19 -3.62
N ALA A 187 5.12 14.65 -3.80
CA ALA A 187 4.48 14.74 -5.11
C ALA A 187 5.29 15.60 -6.08
N PHE A 188 5.69 16.81 -5.64
CA PHE A 188 6.51 17.71 -6.45
C PHE A 188 7.88 17.14 -6.77
N ASN A 189 8.57 16.52 -5.80
CA ASN A 189 9.86 15.88 -6.02
C ASN A 189 9.77 14.74 -7.05
N ALA A 190 8.73 13.89 -6.96
CA ALA A 190 8.50 12.83 -7.93
C ALA A 190 8.23 13.40 -9.34
N GLY A 191 7.44 14.47 -9.45
CA GLY A 191 7.19 15.15 -10.72
C GLY A 191 8.44 15.81 -11.32
N LEU A 192 9.21 16.52 -10.50
CA LEU A 192 10.48 17.15 -10.91
C LEU A 192 11.49 16.10 -11.38
N TRP A 193 11.55 14.96 -10.69
CA TRP A 193 12.43 13.86 -11.06
C TRP A 193 12.07 13.25 -12.42
N ALA A 194 10.77 13.10 -12.71
CA ALA A 194 10.30 12.67 -14.02
C ALA A 194 10.59 13.71 -15.12
N CYS A 195 10.41 15.01 -14.84
CA CYS A 195 10.73 16.10 -15.78
C CYS A 195 12.22 16.20 -16.11
N ALA A 196 13.10 15.97 -15.13
CA ALA A 196 14.56 16.01 -15.31
C ALA A 196 15.05 15.02 -16.37
N ARG A 197 14.42 13.85 -16.45
CA ARG A 197 14.76 12.81 -17.43
C ARG A 197 14.10 13.01 -18.79
N ALA A 198 12.96 13.71 -18.82
CA ALA A 198 12.24 14.02 -20.06
C ALA A 198 12.82 15.23 -20.83
N VAL A 199 13.90 15.86 -20.33
CA VAL A 199 14.56 17.02 -20.95
C VAL A 199 13.59 18.21 -21.14
N THR A 200 12.62 18.35 -20.24
CA THR A 200 11.61 19.41 -20.28
C THR A 200 11.86 20.42 -19.16
N TRP A 201 12.77 21.36 -19.40
CA TRP A 201 13.09 22.42 -18.43
C TRP A 201 11.95 23.40 -18.12
N PRO A 202 11.03 23.78 -19.05
CA PRO A 202 9.98 24.76 -18.76
C PRO A 202 8.93 24.23 -17.77
N THR A 203 8.60 22.95 -17.86
CA THR A 203 7.66 22.28 -16.93
C THR A 203 8.29 22.07 -15.56
N SER A 204 9.60 21.78 -15.51
CA SER A 204 10.36 21.75 -14.25
C SER A 204 10.33 23.12 -13.55
N GLN A 205 10.51 24.22 -14.29
CA GLN A 205 10.33 25.58 -13.76
C GLN A 205 8.93 25.82 -13.21
N HIS A 206 7.90 25.43 -13.96
CA HIS A 206 6.51 25.61 -13.54
C HIS A 206 6.20 24.85 -12.26
N LEU A 207 6.69 23.60 -12.12
CA LEU A 207 6.52 22.81 -10.90
C LEU A 207 7.27 23.42 -9.70
N LEU A 208 8.48 23.97 -9.91
CA LEU A 208 9.18 24.70 -8.85
C LEU A 208 8.47 25.99 -8.44
N GLY A 209 7.86 26.70 -9.40
CA GLY A 209 7.03 27.87 -9.13
C GLY A 209 5.80 27.50 -8.29
N ALA A 210 5.06 26.48 -8.72
CA ALA A 210 3.89 25.96 -8.00
C ALA A 210 4.25 25.48 -6.58
N LEU A 211 5.42 24.84 -6.40
CA LEU A 211 5.91 24.43 -5.08
C LEU A 211 6.12 25.64 -4.14
N ARG A 212 6.61 26.77 -4.67
CA ARG A 212 6.79 28.01 -3.88
C ARG A 212 5.46 28.71 -3.57
N GLU A 213 4.50 28.63 -4.48
CA GLU A 213 3.15 29.18 -4.29
C GLU A 213 2.37 28.45 -3.18
N GLU A 214 2.60 27.15 -3.03
CA GLU A 214 2.04 26.31 -1.95
C GLU A 214 2.81 26.46 -0.61
N GLU A 215 3.69 27.46 -0.48
CA GLU A 215 4.54 27.72 0.70
C GLU A 215 5.46 26.55 1.12
N LEU A 216 5.68 25.57 0.23
CA LEU A 216 6.60 24.47 0.46
C LEU A 216 8.03 24.92 0.13
N GLN A 217 8.99 24.59 1.02
CA GLN A 217 10.40 24.91 0.77
C GLN A 217 11.02 23.85 -0.15
N PRO A 218 11.61 24.23 -1.29
CA PRO A 218 12.29 23.28 -2.16
C PRO A 218 13.51 22.72 -1.42
N ASP A 219 13.65 21.40 -1.40
CA ASP A 219 14.79 20.75 -0.78
C ASP A 219 15.96 20.64 -1.78
N SER A 220 17.12 20.17 -1.30
CA SER A 220 18.29 19.96 -2.16
C SER A 220 17.98 19.00 -3.32
N PHE A 221 17.02 18.09 -3.14
CA PHE A 221 16.59 17.15 -4.15
C PHE A 221 15.79 17.85 -5.26
N SER A 222 14.79 18.66 -4.93
CA SER A 222 14.00 19.47 -5.87
C SER A 222 14.91 20.33 -6.76
N LEU A 223 15.89 20.98 -6.14
CA LEU A 223 16.84 21.86 -6.82
C LEU A 223 17.78 21.06 -7.73
N SER A 224 18.31 19.93 -7.26
CA SER A 224 19.19 19.07 -8.07
C SER A 224 18.48 18.47 -9.28
N ALA A 225 17.22 18.03 -9.12
CA ALA A 225 16.41 17.51 -10.21
C ALA A 225 16.10 18.59 -11.25
N ALA A 226 15.78 19.81 -10.80
CA ALA A 226 15.56 20.93 -11.71
C ALA A 226 16.83 21.31 -12.46
N LEU A 227 17.98 21.43 -11.79
CA LEU A 227 19.27 21.70 -12.42
C LEU A 227 19.61 20.65 -13.50
N ALA A 228 19.40 19.36 -13.20
CA ALA A 228 19.58 18.29 -14.18
C ALA A 228 18.66 18.44 -15.41
N ALA A 229 17.41 18.91 -15.22
CA ALA A 229 16.49 19.22 -16.32
C ALA A 229 17.00 20.37 -17.20
N TYR A 230 17.62 21.40 -16.60
CA TYR A 230 18.20 22.54 -17.33
C TYR A 230 19.46 22.16 -18.09
N GLU A 231 20.39 21.44 -17.46
CA GLU A 231 21.66 21.05 -18.08
C GLU A 231 21.43 20.16 -19.31
N THR A 232 20.43 19.29 -19.24
CA THR A 232 20.05 18.43 -20.38
C THR A 232 19.24 19.18 -21.44
N GLY A 233 18.39 20.13 -21.05
CA GLY A 233 17.52 20.90 -21.96
C GLY A 233 18.17 22.09 -22.65
N ALA A 234 19.27 22.63 -22.11
CA ALA A 234 20.03 23.72 -22.74
C ALA A 234 21.03 23.25 -23.81
N GLY A 235 21.29 21.94 -23.88
CA GLY A 235 22.20 21.30 -24.85
C GLY A 235 21.53 20.68 -26.07
N ALA A 236 20.20 20.76 -26.19
CA ALA A 236 19.39 20.23 -27.30
C ALA A 236 18.78 21.36 -28.14
#